data_AF-A0A3D2P8V3-F1
#
_entry.id   AF-A0A3D2P8V3-F1
#
_cell.length_a   1.000
_cell.length_b   1.000
_cell.length_c   1.000
_cell.angle_alpha   90.00
_cell.angle_beta   90.00
_cell.angle_gamma   90.00
#
_symmetry.space_group_name_H-M   'P 1'
#
loop_
_entity.id
_entity.type
_entity.pdbx_description
1 polymer ?
#
loop_
_entity_poly.entity_id
_entity_poly.type
_entity_poly.pdbx_seq_one_letter_code
_entity_poly.pdbx_strand_id
1 'polypeptide(L)'
;MLEQLYLAKYQFILQAKEDLALPTYKGSVFRGGFGSVFRQLCCVNKKEKNCLQCLLKNKCAYVYIFETLLPENSSKFKSLREIPHPFVIEPPNDNRKNYYRGDLFNFNLLLFGKAVDYLTYFIFTFKELGNLGIGRKGRRGKYCLKEIFNFQDEKIYDFQDETIKNINSKITFTALSSHLSLIPHYLSLSFLTPTRIKYQNDLVVKPEFHILIRSLLHRISALSYFHCNEELKVDFKTLISDAEKVRIKDSNLR
;
A
#
# COMPACT_ATOMS: atom_id res chain seq x y z
N MET A 1 -4.30 -18.45 12.95
CA MET A 1 -3.09 -18.47 12.08
C MET A 1 -2.62 -17.08 11.65
N LEU A 2 -3.54 -16.10 11.56
CA LEU A 2 -3.28 -14.69 11.28
C LEU A 2 -4.28 -13.83 12.07
N GLU A 3 -4.37 -14.04 13.38
CA GLU A 3 -5.45 -13.45 14.19
C GLU A 3 -5.24 -11.95 14.44
N GLN A 4 -3.99 -11.50 14.42
CA GLN A 4 -3.61 -10.10 14.63
C GLN A 4 -3.28 -9.39 13.32
N LEU A 5 -3.22 -10.10 12.18
CA LEU A 5 -3.15 -9.45 10.88
C LEU A 5 -4.48 -8.78 10.57
N TYR A 6 -4.44 -7.45 10.54
CA TYR A 6 -5.54 -6.62 10.08
C TYR A 6 -5.03 -5.57 9.10
N LEU A 7 -5.95 -5.10 8.27
CA LEU A 7 -5.74 -3.98 7.36
C LEU A 7 -6.93 -3.05 7.40
N ALA A 8 -6.79 -1.84 6.88
CA ALA A 8 -7.91 -0.95 6.60
C ALA A 8 -7.78 -0.45 5.17
N LYS A 9 -8.91 -0.32 4.48
CA LYS A 9 -8.97 0.19 3.11
C LYS A 9 -9.85 1.43 3.08
N TYR A 10 -9.33 2.46 2.43
CA TYR A 10 -9.97 3.76 2.31
C TYR A 10 -9.98 4.21 0.86
N GLN A 11 -11.11 4.71 0.38
CA GLN A 11 -11.22 5.35 -0.92
C GLN A 11 -11.16 6.86 -0.75
N PHE A 12 -10.20 7.50 -1.41
CA PHE A 12 -10.03 8.95 -1.42
C PHE A 12 -10.67 9.51 -2.67
N ILE A 13 -11.66 10.38 -2.52
CA ILE A 13 -12.31 11.10 -3.62
C ILE A 13 -11.71 12.50 -3.73
N LEU A 14 -11.17 12.81 -4.91
CA LEU A 14 -10.49 14.06 -5.21
C LEU A 14 -11.24 14.83 -6.31
N GLN A 15 -11.12 16.16 -6.27
CA GLN A 15 -11.62 17.03 -7.33
C GLN A 15 -10.50 17.93 -7.86
N ALA A 16 -10.31 17.92 -9.18
CA ALA A 16 -9.36 18.79 -9.85
C ALA A 16 -9.77 20.26 -9.70
N LYS A 17 -8.86 21.11 -9.19
CA LYS A 17 -9.04 22.57 -9.12
C LYS A 17 -8.46 23.28 -10.33
N GLU A 18 -7.48 22.65 -10.96
CA GLU A 18 -6.79 23.08 -12.16
C GLU A 18 -6.67 21.88 -13.10
N ASP A 19 -6.31 22.11 -14.36
CA ASP A 19 -6.08 21.03 -15.30
C ASP A 19 -4.85 20.21 -14.89
N LEU A 20 -5.02 18.89 -14.80
CA LEU A 20 -4.01 17.93 -14.39
C LEU A 20 -3.57 17.10 -15.60
N ALA A 21 -2.28 17.18 -15.92
CA ALA A 21 -1.64 16.28 -16.88
C ALA A 21 -0.82 15.20 -16.14
N LEU A 22 -1.41 14.01 -16.01
CA LEU A 22 -0.87 12.87 -15.29
C LEU A 22 -0.37 11.78 -16.28
N PRO A 23 0.66 10.98 -15.89
CA PRO A 23 1.02 9.78 -16.63
C PRO A 23 -0.12 8.75 -16.56
N THR A 24 -0.10 7.78 -17.49
CA THR A 24 -1.07 6.68 -17.50
C THR A 24 -1.12 5.97 -16.14
N TYR A 25 0.04 5.60 -15.61
CA TYR A 25 0.18 5.01 -14.29
C TYR A 25 0.39 6.09 -13.22
N LYS A 26 -0.66 6.37 -12.44
CA LYS A 26 -0.69 7.46 -11.45
C LYS A 26 -0.05 7.10 -10.11
N GLY A 27 0.22 5.81 -9.88
CA GLY A 27 0.81 5.33 -8.63
C GLY A 27 2.15 5.98 -8.31
N SER A 28 2.98 6.26 -9.33
CA SER A 28 4.26 6.97 -9.14
C SER A 28 4.08 8.42 -8.71
N VAL A 29 3.05 9.10 -9.21
CA VAL A 29 2.75 10.50 -8.85
C VAL A 29 2.29 10.58 -7.40
N PHE A 30 1.29 9.77 -7.02
CA PHE A 30 0.79 9.76 -5.65
C PHE A 30 1.86 9.30 -4.66
N ARG A 31 2.57 8.20 -4.93
CA ARG A 31 3.60 7.68 -4.02
C ARG A 31 4.78 8.64 -3.86
N GLY A 32 5.27 9.22 -4.97
CA GLY A 32 6.38 10.16 -4.93
C GLY A 32 6.00 11.48 -4.26
N GLY A 33 4.81 12.02 -4.59
CA GLY A 33 4.26 13.20 -3.96
C GLY A 33 4.05 12.99 -2.45
N PHE A 34 3.41 11.88 -2.08
CA PHE A 34 3.18 11.49 -0.69
C PHE A 34 4.49 11.45 0.09
N GLY A 35 5.50 10.70 -0.36
CA GLY A 35 6.77 10.57 0.37
C GLY A 35 7.44 11.92 0.62
N SER A 36 7.47 12.79 -0.39
CA SER A 36 8.06 14.13 -0.27
C SER A 36 7.30 15.02 0.73
N VAL A 37 5.98 15.08 0.63
CA VAL A 37 5.15 15.93 1.50
C VAL A 37 5.11 15.37 2.92
N PHE A 38 4.96 14.06 3.06
CA PHE A 38 4.95 13.39 4.35
C PHE A 38 6.24 13.62 5.13
N ARG A 39 7.40 13.54 4.46
CA ARG A 39 8.68 13.91 5.07
C ARG A 39 8.67 15.35 5.58
N GLN A 40 8.20 16.29 4.77
CA GLN A 40 8.17 17.71 5.14
C GLN A 40 7.28 17.97 6.36
N LEU A 41 6.15 17.26 6.46
CA LEU A 41 5.19 17.39 7.55
C LEU A 41 5.68 16.74 8.85
N CYS A 42 6.30 15.57 8.79
CA CYS A 42 6.74 14.85 9.98
C CYS A 42 8.16 15.19 10.45
N CYS A 43 9.04 15.68 9.57
CA CYS A 43 10.44 15.86 9.90
C CYS A 43 10.67 17.14 10.71
N VAL A 44 10.94 16.96 12.01
CA VAL A 44 11.31 18.05 12.92
C VAL A 44 12.76 18.54 12.72
N ASN A 45 13.66 17.66 12.28
CA ASN A 45 15.06 18.00 12.00
C ASN A 45 15.31 18.11 10.49
N LYS A 46 14.91 19.24 9.90
CA LYS A 46 15.03 19.47 8.44
C LYS A 46 16.47 19.51 7.92
N LYS A 47 17.46 19.67 8.81
CA LYS A 47 18.89 19.69 8.44
C LYS A 47 19.44 18.29 8.19
N GLU A 48 18.91 17.29 8.90
CA GLU A 48 19.31 15.91 8.69
C GLU A 48 18.73 15.39 7.36
N LYS A 49 19.63 14.97 6.47
CA LYS A 49 19.26 14.38 5.18
C LYS A 49 19.14 12.87 5.28
N ASN A 50 19.96 12.25 6.13
CA ASN A 50 19.98 10.82 6.34
C ASN A 50 19.12 10.44 7.56
N CYS A 51 17.90 9.98 7.30
CA CYS A 51 16.99 9.54 8.35
C CYS A 51 17.55 8.38 9.21
N LEU A 52 18.54 7.63 8.72
CA LEU A 52 19.22 6.56 9.46
C LEU A 52 20.09 7.07 10.61
N GLN A 53 20.64 8.28 10.46
CA GLN A 53 21.52 8.92 11.44
C GLN A 53 20.74 9.84 12.39
N CYS A 54 19.44 10.00 12.16
CA CYS A 54 18.60 10.85 12.97
C CYS A 54 18.38 10.26 14.38
N LEU A 55 18.56 11.09 15.42
CA LEU A 55 18.29 10.72 16.81
C LEU A 55 16.85 10.21 17.03
N LEU A 56 15.90 10.67 16.21
CA LEU A 56 14.49 10.31 16.32
C LEU A 56 14.08 9.09 15.49
N LYS A 57 15.01 8.39 14.83
CA LYS A 57 14.71 7.32 13.87
C LYS A 57 13.69 6.28 14.38
N ASN A 58 13.82 5.86 15.64
CA ASN A 58 12.97 4.82 16.25
C ASN A 58 11.54 5.28 16.60
N LYS A 59 11.29 6.60 16.66
CA LYS A 59 9.98 7.17 17.00
C LYS A 59 9.40 8.03 15.86
N CYS A 60 10.11 8.16 14.74
CA CYS A 60 9.72 9.01 13.63
C CYS A 60 8.65 8.32 12.75
N ALA A 61 7.49 8.97 12.60
CA ALA A 61 6.41 8.51 11.73
C ALA A 61 6.87 8.30 10.27
N TYR A 62 7.68 9.23 9.74
CA TYR A 62 8.23 9.13 8.39
C TYR A 62 9.12 7.89 8.21
N VAL A 63 10.01 7.63 9.17
CA VAL A 63 10.89 6.45 9.12
C VAL A 63 10.08 5.16 9.16
N TYR A 64 9.11 5.06 10.07
CA TYR A 64 8.27 3.88 10.21
C TYR A 64 7.46 3.57 8.93
N ILE A 65 6.79 4.56 8.34
CA ILE A 65 5.92 4.36 7.18
C ILE A 65 6.71 4.24 5.87
N PHE A 66 7.74 5.07 5.67
CA PHE A 66 8.33 5.29 4.34
C PHE A 66 9.76 4.78 4.18
N GLU A 67 10.58 4.71 5.23
CA GLU A 67 11.96 4.20 5.11
C GLU A 67 12.05 2.69 5.40
N THR A 68 11.15 2.14 6.25
CA THR A 68 10.97 0.70 6.49
C THR A 68 12.28 -0.09 6.72
N LEU A 69 13.05 0.41 7.68
CA LEU A 69 14.39 -0.07 8.01
C LEU A 69 14.35 -1.40 8.75
N LEU A 70 15.23 -2.32 8.38
CA LEU A 70 15.45 -3.54 9.15
C LEU A 70 16.06 -3.20 10.52
N PRO A 71 15.50 -3.70 11.64
CA PRO A 71 16.14 -3.58 12.93
C PRO A 71 17.50 -4.27 12.92
N GLU A 72 18.52 -3.59 13.46
CA GLU A 72 19.92 -4.07 13.53
C GLU A 72 20.03 -5.45 14.21
N ASN A 73 19.06 -5.83 15.06
CA ASN A 73 19.04 -7.08 15.83
C ASN A 73 18.06 -8.14 15.30
N SER A 74 17.51 -7.99 14.08
CA SER A 74 16.58 -8.99 13.52
C SER A 74 17.31 -10.28 13.12
N SER A 75 17.27 -11.30 13.99
CA SER A 75 17.79 -12.64 13.68
C SER A 75 16.95 -13.37 12.62
N LYS A 76 15.67 -12.99 12.50
CA LYS A 76 14.71 -13.47 11.49
C LYS A 76 14.72 -12.52 10.28
N PHE A 77 14.59 -13.09 9.07
CA PHE A 77 14.59 -12.37 7.79
C PHE A 77 15.92 -11.71 7.36
N LYS A 78 17.08 -12.29 7.69
CA LYS A 78 18.40 -11.78 7.24
C LYS A 78 18.55 -11.63 5.71
N SER A 79 17.74 -12.35 4.93
CA SER A 79 17.72 -12.25 3.46
C SER A 79 16.88 -11.09 2.92
N LEU A 80 16.05 -10.45 3.76
CA LEU A 80 15.35 -9.24 3.38
C LEU A 80 16.37 -8.11 3.22
N ARG A 81 16.26 -7.38 2.12
CA ARG A 81 16.97 -6.11 1.94
C ARG A 81 16.23 -4.95 2.61
N GLU A 82 14.90 -5.00 2.65
CA GLU A 82 14.01 -3.98 3.19
C GLU A 82 12.72 -4.61 3.75
N ILE A 83 12.08 -3.96 4.73
CA ILE A 83 10.77 -4.37 5.23
C ILE A 83 9.69 -3.90 4.23
N PRO A 84 8.67 -4.71 3.91
CA PRO A 84 7.55 -4.23 3.11
C PRO A 84 6.87 -3.02 3.76
N HIS A 85 6.65 -1.95 2.99
CA HIS A 85 5.86 -0.81 3.45
C HIS A 85 4.50 -1.24 3.96
N PRO A 86 4.05 -0.69 5.11
CA PRO A 86 2.74 -1.02 5.69
C PRO A 86 1.60 -0.26 5.03
N PHE A 87 1.77 0.13 3.76
CA PHE A 87 0.72 0.78 2.99
C PHE A 87 0.81 0.46 1.49
N VAL A 88 -0.34 0.55 0.81
CA VAL A 88 -0.45 0.50 -0.65
C VAL A 88 -1.31 1.66 -1.11
N ILE A 89 -0.87 2.34 -2.16
CA ILE A 89 -1.69 3.32 -2.90
C ILE A 89 -2.11 2.64 -4.20
N GLU A 90 -3.38 2.31 -4.32
CA GLU A 90 -3.99 1.79 -5.54
C GLU A 90 -4.47 2.97 -6.39
N PRO A 91 -3.78 3.32 -7.49
CA PRO A 91 -4.24 4.39 -8.36
C PRO A 91 -5.59 4.02 -9.00
N PRO A 92 -6.34 5.00 -9.55
CA PRO A 92 -7.55 4.69 -10.29
C PRO A 92 -7.22 3.77 -11.46
N ASN A 93 -8.08 2.78 -11.68
CA ASN A 93 -7.92 1.77 -12.74
C ASN A 93 -8.37 2.32 -14.09
N ASP A 94 -7.78 3.44 -14.49
CA ASP A 94 -8.04 4.12 -15.76
C ASP A 94 -6.72 4.50 -16.45
N ASN A 95 -6.79 4.69 -17.77
CA ASN A 95 -5.69 5.20 -18.58
C ASN A 95 -5.77 6.71 -18.83
N ARG A 96 -6.65 7.42 -18.11
CA ARG A 96 -6.91 8.84 -18.30
C ARG A 96 -5.65 9.63 -17.95
N LYS A 97 -5.21 10.51 -18.85
CA LYS A 97 -4.02 11.36 -18.65
C LYS A 97 -4.37 12.78 -18.28
N ASN A 98 -5.51 13.28 -18.76
CA ASN A 98 -5.93 14.66 -18.56
C ASN A 98 -7.20 14.69 -17.72
N TYR A 99 -7.15 15.41 -16.61
CA TYR A 99 -8.31 15.79 -15.83
C TYR A 99 -8.44 17.31 -15.93
N TYR A 100 -9.63 17.79 -16.23
CA TYR A 100 -9.95 19.20 -16.31
C TYR A 100 -10.46 19.69 -14.97
N ARG A 101 -10.41 21.00 -14.75
CA ARG A 101 -11.03 21.61 -13.57
C ARG A 101 -12.47 21.09 -13.36
N GLY A 102 -12.75 20.66 -12.13
CA GLY A 102 -14.05 20.12 -11.71
C GLY A 102 -14.15 18.60 -11.79
N ASP A 103 -13.29 17.93 -12.58
CA ASP A 103 -13.30 16.47 -12.69
C ASP A 103 -13.06 15.78 -11.35
N LEU A 104 -13.81 14.71 -11.13
CA LEU A 104 -13.59 13.80 -10.02
C LEU A 104 -12.66 12.66 -10.42
N PHE A 105 -11.84 12.25 -9.47
CA PHE A 105 -10.98 11.07 -9.57
C PHE A 105 -10.69 10.53 -8.19
N ASN A 106 -10.30 9.27 -8.11
CA ASN A 106 -10.11 8.60 -6.83
C ASN A 106 -8.88 7.72 -6.82
N PHE A 107 -8.43 7.33 -5.63
CA PHE A 107 -7.47 6.26 -5.43
C PHE A 107 -7.82 5.54 -4.13
N ASN A 108 -7.32 4.32 -3.94
CA ASN A 108 -7.47 3.64 -2.65
C ASN A 108 -6.16 3.66 -1.87
N LEU A 109 -6.28 3.81 -0.56
CA LEU A 109 -5.21 3.63 0.40
C LEU A 109 -5.50 2.38 1.23
N LEU A 110 -4.55 1.45 1.25
CA LEU A 110 -4.57 0.32 2.17
C LEU A 110 -3.49 0.56 3.21
N LEU A 111 -3.84 0.35 4.48
CA LEU A 111 -2.94 0.44 5.63
C LEU A 111 -2.92 -0.91 6.35
N PHE A 112 -1.73 -1.37 6.75
CA PHE A 112 -1.54 -2.69 7.37
C PHE A 112 -1.06 -2.54 8.81
N GLY A 113 -1.67 -3.32 9.72
CA GLY A 113 -1.29 -3.34 11.14
C GLY A 113 -1.25 -1.95 11.76
N LYS A 114 -0.18 -1.66 12.51
CA LYS A 114 0.03 -0.37 13.19
C LYS A 114 -0.01 0.86 12.27
N ALA A 115 0.17 0.71 10.94
CA ALA A 115 0.01 1.87 10.04
C ALA A 115 -1.42 2.41 9.96
N VAL A 116 -2.44 1.63 10.35
CA VAL A 116 -3.83 2.10 10.45
C VAL A 116 -3.94 3.30 11.40
N ASP A 117 -3.17 3.30 12.49
CA ASP A 117 -3.15 4.40 13.48
C ASP A 117 -2.57 5.71 12.91
N TYR A 118 -1.94 5.65 11.72
CA TYR A 118 -1.36 6.80 11.03
C TYR A 118 -2.30 7.40 9.97
N LEU A 119 -3.55 6.94 9.86
CA LEU A 119 -4.49 7.42 8.85
C LEU A 119 -4.57 8.96 8.77
N THR A 120 -4.64 9.64 9.93
CA THR A 120 -4.72 11.12 9.99
C THR A 120 -3.54 11.80 9.32
N TYR A 121 -2.34 11.22 9.43
CA TYR A 121 -1.15 11.70 8.72
C TYR A 121 -1.30 11.55 7.21
N PHE A 122 -1.85 10.42 6.73
CA PHE A 122 -2.10 10.22 5.31
C PHE A 122 -3.12 11.23 4.77
N ILE A 123 -4.23 11.43 5.48
CA ILE A 123 -5.26 12.40 5.13
C ILE A 123 -4.66 13.79 5.00
N PHE A 124 -3.94 14.25 6.02
CA PHE A 124 -3.32 15.57 6.02
C PHE A 124 -2.28 15.70 4.90
N THR A 125 -1.44 14.68 4.69
CA THR A 125 -0.45 14.68 3.61
C THR A 125 -1.09 14.78 2.24
N PHE A 126 -2.17 14.03 1.97
CA PHE A 126 -2.85 14.09 0.67
C PHE A 126 -3.63 15.40 0.47
N LYS A 127 -4.13 16.02 1.53
CA LYS A 127 -4.68 17.39 1.48
C LYS A 127 -3.60 18.39 1.07
N GLU A 128 -2.46 18.36 1.74
CA GLU A 128 -1.32 19.26 1.44
C GLU A 128 -0.70 19.00 0.06
N LEU A 129 -0.60 17.74 -0.36
CA LEU A 129 -0.16 17.39 -1.71
C LEU A 129 -1.07 18.00 -2.78
N GLY A 130 -2.39 18.05 -2.53
CA GLY A 130 -3.35 18.70 -3.42
C GLY A 130 -3.13 20.20 -3.55
N ASN A 131 -2.77 20.87 -2.46
CA ASN A 131 -2.46 22.30 -2.43
C ASN A 131 -1.15 22.64 -3.15
N LEU A 132 -0.13 21.80 -2.98
CA LEU A 132 1.17 21.91 -3.67
C LEU A 132 1.10 21.53 -5.15
N GLY A 133 0.10 20.72 -5.52
CA GLY A 133 -0.17 20.25 -6.86
C GLY A 133 0.62 18.99 -7.25
N ILE A 134 0.06 18.25 -8.21
CA ILE A 134 0.59 17.00 -8.74
C ILE A 134 0.79 17.07 -10.26
N GLY A 135 1.62 16.16 -10.78
CA GLY A 135 1.98 16.10 -12.19
C GLY A 135 3.46 16.45 -12.43
N ARG A 136 3.79 16.82 -13.67
CA ARG A 136 5.17 17.10 -14.08
C ARG A 136 5.71 18.37 -13.42
N LYS A 137 7.01 18.39 -13.09
CA LYS A 137 7.68 19.58 -12.53
C LYS A 137 7.46 20.78 -13.47
N GLY A 138 7.06 21.93 -12.91
CA GLY A 138 6.72 23.14 -13.67
C GLY A 138 5.34 23.15 -14.31
N ARG A 139 4.57 22.05 -14.27
CA ARG A 139 3.19 21.95 -14.76
C ARG A 139 2.33 21.16 -13.78
N ARG A 140 2.48 21.45 -12.48
CA ARG A 140 1.69 20.81 -11.44
C ARG A 140 0.33 21.51 -11.37
N GLY A 141 -0.74 20.73 -11.45
CA GLY A 141 -2.08 21.24 -11.19
C GLY A 141 -2.54 20.83 -9.80
N LYS A 142 -3.42 21.63 -9.21
CA LYS A 142 -3.96 21.43 -7.87
C LYS A 142 -5.26 20.61 -7.86
N TYR A 143 -5.51 19.95 -6.73
CA TYR A 143 -6.79 19.29 -6.43
C TYR A 143 -7.19 19.57 -4.98
N CYS A 144 -8.45 19.31 -4.63
CA CYS A 144 -8.86 19.15 -3.24
C CYS A 144 -9.29 17.72 -2.96
N LEU A 145 -9.02 17.27 -1.73
CA LEU A 145 -9.65 16.10 -1.15
C LEU A 145 -11.10 16.44 -0.82
N LYS A 146 -12.05 15.71 -1.39
CA LYS A 146 -13.50 15.93 -1.19
C LYS A 146 -14.01 15.06 -0.06
N GLU A 147 -13.81 13.76 -0.17
CA GLU A 147 -14.40 12.78 0.73
C GLU A 147 -13.47 11.58 0.88
N ILE A 148 -13.60 10.88 2.00
CA ILE A 148 -12.98 9.58 2.22
C ILE A 148 -14.04 8.61 2.70
N PHE A 149 -14.07 7.42 2.12
CA PHE A 149 -14.92 6.30 2.56
C PHE A 149 -14.07 5.12 3.00
N ASN A 150 -14.55 4.32 3.95
CA ASN A 150 -13.93 3.03 4.27
C ASN A 150 -14.45 1.92 3.35
N PHE A 151 -14.06 0.68 3.62
CA PHE A 151 -14.48 -0.48 2.82
C PHE A 151 -15.95 -0.87 3.00
N GLN A 152 -16.59 -0.38 4.07
CA GLN A 152 -18.00 -0.57 4.38
C GLN A 152 -18.88 0.59 3.86
N ASP A 153 -18.34 1.43 2.97
CA ASP A 153 -18.98 2.63 2.42
C ASP A 153 -19.37 3.69 3.48
N GLU A 154 -18.77 3.63 4.67
CA GLU A 154 -18.96 4.65 5.70
C GLU A 154 -18.05 5.85 5.45
N LYS A 155 -18.59 7.06 5.57
CA LYS A 155 -17.83 8.30 5.40
C LYS A 155 -16.87 8.52 6.58
N ILE A 156 -15.58 8.65 6.27
CA ILE A 156 -14.47 8.87 7.21
C ILE A 156 -14.08 10.34 7.29
N TYR A 157 -14.12 11.05 6.17
CA TYR A 157 -13.78 12.46 6.07
C TYR A 157 -14.74 13.15 5.11
N ASP A 158 -15.19 14.34 5.49
CA ASP A 158 -15.93 15.26 4.63
C ASP A 158 -15.22 16.60 4.59
N PHE A 159 -15.00 17.13 3.39
CA PHE A 159 -14.41 18.45 3.19
C PHE A 159 -15.28 19.57 3.78
N GLN A 160 -16.61 19.42 3.83
CA GLN A 160 -17.50 20.47 4.33
C GLN A 160 -17.36 20.66 5.85
N ASP A 161 -17.29 19.55 6.59
CA ASP A 161 -17.20 19.58 8.05
C ASP A 161 -15.75 19.62 8.55
N GLU A 162 -14.78 19.30 7.69
CA GLU A 162 -13.36 19.05 8.02
C GLU A 162 -13.13 18.09 9.20
N THR A 163 -14.11 17.24 9.51
CA THR A 163 -14.05 16.28 10.60
C THR A 163 -13.62 14.91 10.11
N ILE A 164 -12.92 14.17 10.98
CA ILE A 164 -12.56 12.77 10.77
C ILE A 164 -13.37 11.93 11.74
N LYS A 165 -14.10 10.94 11.23
CA LYS A 165 -14.95 10.01 11.99
C LYS A 165 -14.62 8.57 11.61
N ASN A 166 -15.09 7.60 12.40
CA ASN A 166 -15.05 6.16 12.09
C ASN A 166 -13.67 5.59 11.70
N ILE A 167 -12.59 6.12 12.29
CA ILE A 167 -11.19 5.76 11.98
C ILE A 167 -10.92 4.26 12.17
N ASN A 168 -11.65 3.60 13.08
CA ASN A 168 -11.46 2.19 13.36
C ASN A 168 -12.18 1.29 12.34
N SER A 169 -11.67 1.26 11.10
CA SER A 169 -12.20 0.46 9.99
C SER A 169 -11.36 -0.79 9.72
N LYS A 170 -11.02 -1.53 10.78
CA LYS A 170 -10.14 -2.70 10.70
C LYS A 170 -10.86 -3.90 10.08
N ILE A 171 -10.23 -4.48 9.07
CA ILE A 171 -10.61 -5.73 8.41
C ILE A 171 -9.62 -6.79 8.89
N THR A 172 -10.11 -7.77 9.65
CA THR A 172 -9.29 -8.89 10.15
C THR A 172 -9.25 -10.03 9.14
N PHE A 173 -8.19 -10.84 9.18
CA PHE A 173 -8.10 -12.04 8.35
C PHE A 173 -9.24 -13.04 8.61
N THR A 174 -9.68 -13.17 9.86
CA THR A 174 -10.80 -14.05 10.24
C THR A 174 -12.08 -13.67 9.49
N ALA A 175 -12.39 -12.38 9.41
CA ALA A 175 -13.54 -11.87 8.66
C ALA A 175 -13.42 -12.11 7.14
N LEU A 176 -12.21 -12.20 6.59
CA LEU A 176 -12.00 -12.56 5.18
C LEU A 176 -12.19 -14.07 4.95
N SER A 177 -11.66 -14.89 5.85
CA SER A 177 -11.70 -16.36 5.72
C SER A 177 -13.11 -16.95 5.82
N SER A 178 -14.03 -16.30 6.55
CA SER A 178 -15.42 -16.75 6.66
C SER A 178 -16.20 -16.72 5.35
N HIS A 179 -15.71 -15.98 4.34
CA HIS A 179 -16.32 -15.93 3.01
C HIS A 179 -15.78 -17.01 2.04
N LEU A 180 -14.78 -17.80 2.45
CA LEU A 180 -14.23 -18.87 1.63
C LEU A 180 -15.16 -20.09 1.69
N SER A 181 -16.04 -20.22 0.70
CA SER A 181 -17.07 -21.26 0.67
C SER A 181 -16.78 -22.38 -0.35
N LEU A 182 -15.82 -22.20 -1.26
CA LEU A 182 -15.51 -23.17 -2.31
C LEU A 182 -13.99 -23.24 -2.57
N ILE A 183 -13.47 -24.46 -2.71
CA ILE A 183 -12.13 -24.72 -3.25
C ILE A 183 -12.31 -24.98 -4.75
N PRO A 184 -11.99 -24.02 -5.63
CA PRO A 184 -12.23 -24.20 -7.06
C PRO A 184 -11.20 -25.16 -7.67
N HIS A 185 -11.62 -25.97 -8.64
CA HIS A 185 -10.70 -26.77 -9.46
C HIS A 185 -9.83 -25.92 -10.39
N TYR A 186 -10.29 -24.72 -10.74
CA TYR A 186 -9.59 -23.77 -11.61
C TYR A 186 -9.56 -22.38 -10.98
N LEU A 187 -8.39 -21.74 -11.00
CA LEU A 187 -8.19 -20.37 -10.52
C LEU A 187 -7.61 -19.53 -11.67
N SER A 188 -8.23 -18.40 -11.95
CA SER A 188 -7.72 -17.40 -12.90
C SER A 188 -7.16 -16.21 -12.13
N LEU A 189 -5.93 -15.81 -12.44
CA LEU A 189 -5.26 -14.66 -11.82
C LEU A 189 -5.06 -13.55 -12.85
N SER A 190 -5.65 -12.39 -12.60
CA SER A 190 -5.53 -11.20 -13.45
C SER A 190 -4.68 -10.15 -12.75
N PHE A 191 -3.49 -9.88 -13.30
CA PHE A 191 -2.62 -8.82 -12.80
C PHE A 191 -3.04 -7.47 -13.41
N LEU A 192 -3.87 -6.73 -12.68
CA LEU A 192 -4.43 -5.44 -13.14
C LEU A 192 -3.39 -4.31 -13.23
N THR A 193 -2.25 -4.48 -12.56
CA THR A 193 -1.12 -3.54 -12.59
C THR A 193 0.17 -4.30 -12.93
N PRO A 194 1.19 -3.62 -13.50
CA PRO A 194 2.48 -4.24 -13.77
C PRO A 194 3.06 -4.87 -12.50
N THR A 195 3.09 -6.20 -12.48
CA THR A 195 3.45 -6.97 -11.29
C THR A 195 4.87 -7.50 -11.43
N ARG A 196 5.73 -7.15 -10.47
CA ARG A 196 7.13 -7.55 -10.45
C ARG A 196 7.36 -8.68 -9.45
N ILE A 197 7.62 -9.88 -9.96
CA ILE A 197 7.91 -11.06 -9.13
C ILE A 197 9.33 -11.54 -9.42
N LYS A 198 10.05 -11.89 -8.36
CA LYS A 198 11.41 -12.43 -8.47
C LYS A 198 11.48 -13.82 -7.87
N TYR A 199 12.27 -14.68 -8.49
CA TYR A 199 12.63 -16.00 -7.97
C TYR A 199 14.11 -16.23 -8.26
N GLN A 200 14.87 -16.69 -7.26
CA GLN A 200 16.32 -16.86 -7.39
C GLN A 200 17.06 -15.63 -7.94
N ASN A 201 16.66 -14.43 -7.50
CA ASN A 201 17.15 -13.11 -7.95
C ASN A 201 16.74 -12.66 -9.37
N ASP A 202 16.12 -13.52 -10.16
CA ASP A 202 15.69 -13.21 -11.53
C ASP A 202 14.21 -12.81 -11.60
N LEU A 203 13.88 -11.98 -12.59
CA LEU A 203 12.50 -11.61 -12.90
C LEU A 203 11.78 -12.77 -13.58
N VAL A 204 10.60 -13.11 -13.06
CA VAL A 204 9.79 -14.19 -13.60
C VAL A 204 8.57 -13.63 -14.30
N VAL A 205 8.51 -13.79 -15.62
CA VAL A 205 7.39 -13.31 -16.46
C VAL A 205 6.16 -14.21 -16.31
N LYS A 206 6.38 -15.53 -16.29
CA LYS A 206 5.34 -16.56 -16.14
C LYS A 206 5.59 -17.35 -14.85
N PRO A 207 5.23 -16.79 -13.68
CA PRO A 207 5.50 -17.46 -12.41
C PRO A 207 4.65 -18.72 -12.28
N GLU A 208 5.30 -19.84 -12.00
CA GLU A 208 4.63 -21.05 -11.51
C GLU A 208 3.89 -20.73 -10.21
N PHE A 209 2.85 -21.51 -9.90
CA PHE A 209 1.98 -21.22 -8.76
C PHE A 209 2.74 -21.17 -7.43
N HIS A 210 3.71 -22.08 -7.22
CA HIS A 210 4.55 -22.05 -6.01
C HIS A 210 5.40 -20.77 -5.89
N ILE A 211 5.81 -20.15 -7.00
CA ILE A 211 6.56 -18.88 -6.98
C ILE A 211 5.66 -17.75 -6.45
N LEU A 212 4.39 -17.73 -6.86
CA LEU A 212 3.40 -16.80 -6.34
C LEU A 212 3.17 -17.02 -4.84
N ILE A 213 2.94 -18.27 -4.43
CA ILE A 213 2.70 -18.64 -3.03
C ILE A 213 3.91 -18.29 -2.16
N ARG A 214 5.14 -18.59 -2.59
CA ARG A 214 6.37 -18.18 -1.89
C ARG A 214 6.43 -16.66 -1.71
N SER A 215 6.13 -15.88 -2.75
CA SER A 215 6.12 -14.42 -2.68
C SER A 215 5.06 -13.88 -1.70
N LEU A 216 3.85 -14.45 -1.75
CA LEU A 216 2.75 -14.09 -0.85
C LEU A 216 3.05 -14.45 0.60
N LEU A 217 3.49 -15.69 0.86
CA LEU A 217 3.86 -16.15 2.20
C LEU A 217 4.96 -15.28 2.81
N HIS A 218 5.99 -14.96 2.02
CA HIS A 218 7.05 -14.06 2.45
C HIS A 218 6.51 -12.66 2.80
N ARG A 219 5.63 -12.11 1.95
CA ARG A 219 5.06 -10.77 2.17
C ARG A 219 4.13 -10.73 3.37
N ILE A 220 3.24 -11.71 3.51
CA ILE A 220 2.30 -11.84 4.63
C ILE A 220 3.08 -12.04 5.94
N SER A 221 4.06 -12.93 5.94
CA SER A 221 4.90 -13.19 7.12
C SER A 221 5.63 -11.92 7.58
N ALA A 222 6.24 -11.17 6.64
CA ALA A 222 6.91 -9.92 6.97
C ALA A 222 5.94 -8.83 7.46
N LEU A 223 4.79 -8.63 6.79
CA LEU A 223 3.79 -7.65 7.22
C LEU A 223 3.24 -7.97 8.62
N SER A 224 2.93 -9.24 8.87
CA SER A 224 2.46 -9.73 10.16
C SER A 224 3.50 -9.49 11.26
N TYR A 225 4.75 -9.88 11.01
CA TYR A 225 5.83 -9.78 11.99
C TYR A 225 6.17 -8.32 12.34
N PHE A 226 6.39 -7.47 11.33
CA PHE A 226 6.89 -6.11 11.54
C PHE A 226 5.81 -5.09 11.89
N HIS A 227 4.55 -5.30 11.46
CA HIS A 227 3.50 -4.28 11.62
C HIS A 227 2.33 -4.75 12.47
N CYS A 228 2.19 -6.06 12.72
CA CYS A 228 1.11 -6.63 13.53
C CYS A 228 1.61 -7.34 14.79
N ASN A 229 2.93 -7.39 15.03
CA ASN A 229 3.54 -8.10 16.15
C ASN A 229 3.15 -9.59 16.25
N GLU A 230 2.81 -10.21 15.12
CA GLU A 230 2.42 -11.62 15.05
C GLU A 230 3.35 -12.38 14.09
N GLU A 231 3.90 -13.50 14.55
CA GLU A 231 4.62 -14.41 13.67
C GLU A 231 3.64 -15.34 12.95
N LEU A 232 3.73 -15.41 11.62
CA LEU A 232 2.97 -16.36 10.82
C LEU A 232 3.44 -17.80 11.12
N LYS A 233 2.61 -18.55 11.85
CA LYS A 233 2.86 -19.96 12.19
C LYS A 233 2.14 -20.88 11.18
N VAL A 234 2.80 -21.18 10.07
CA VAL A 234 2.32 -22.11 9.03
C VAL A 234 3.39 -23.16 8.72
N ASP A 235 2.96 -24.32 8.24
CA ASP A 235 3.88 -25.26 7.59
C ASP A 235 4.22 -24.77 6.18
N PHE A 236 5.23 -23.89 6.09
CA PHE A 236 5.71 -23.34 4.82
C PHE A 236 6.11 -24.45 3.84
N LYS A 237 6.71 -25.54 4.32
CA LYS A 237 7.21 -26.61 3.46
C LYS A 237 6.05 -27.33 2.78
N THR A 238 5.03 -27.69 3.55
CA THR A 238 3.84 -28.36 3.02
C THR A 238 3.06 -27.45 2.07
N LEU A 239 2.81 -26.18 2.44
CA LEU A 239 2.11 -25.22 1.56
C LEU A 239 2.81 -25.02 0.21
N ILE A 240 4.15 -24.94 0.24
CA ILE A 240 4.96 -24.80 -0.98
C ILE A 240 4.90 -26.08 -1.82
N SER A 241 5.04 -27.26 -1.18
CA SER A 241 4.97 -28.55 -1.89
C SER A 241 3.61 -28.78 -2.53
N ASP A 242 2.52 -28.36 -1.88
CA ASP A 242 1.19 -28.42 -2.47
C ASP A 242 1.02 -27.42 -3.63
N ALA A 243 1.60 -26.23 -3.51
CA ALA A 243 1.59 -25.24 -4.58
C ALA A 243 2.38 -25.69 -5.82
N GLU A 244 3.42 -26.52 -5.66
CA GLU A 244 4.19 -27.11 -6.78
C GLU A 244 3.35 -28.11 -7.59
N LYS A 245 2.27 -28.67 -7.02
CA LYS A 245 1.34 -29.58 -7.71
C LYS A 245 0.37 -28.84 -8.64
N VAL A 246 0.19 -27.53 -8.46
CA VAL A 246 -0.74 -26.72 -9.26
C VAL A 246 -0.12 -26.36 -10.60
N ARG A 247 -0.79 -26.74 -11.69
CA ARG A 247 -0.29 -26.54 -13.06
C ARG A 247 -0.95 -25.34 -13.72
N ILE A 248 -0.18 -24.64 -14.54
CA ILE A 248 -0.69 -23.59 -15.42
C ILE A 248 -1.41 -24.25 -16.59
N LYS A 249 -2.71 -23.97 -16.74
CA LYS A 249 -3.51 -24.44 -17.89
C LYS A 249 -3.40 -23.50 -19.09
N ASP A 250 -3.42 -22.19 -18.84
CA ASP A 250 -3.29 -21.15 -19.85
C ASP A 250 -2.55 -19.94 -19.28
N SER A 251 -1.83 -19.19 -20.11
CA SER A 251 -1.11 -17.98 -19.69
C SER A 251 -0.89 -17.00 -20.82
N ASN A 252 -1.50 -15.82 -20.68
CA ASN A 252 -1.33 -14.68 -21.58
C ASN A 252 -0.29 -13.65 -21.08
N LEU A 253 0.52 -14.01 -20.08
CA LEU A 253 1.59 -13.14 -19.57
C LEU A 253 2.70 -13.00 -20.61
N ARG A 254 3.26 -11.80 -20.74
CA ARG A 254 4.28 -11.42 -21.73
C ARG A 254 5.46 -10.73 -21.07
#